data_AF-A0A3C0KF89-F1
#
_entry.id   AF-A0A3C0KF89-F1
#
_cell.length_a   1.000
_cell.length_b   1.000
_cell.length_c   1.000
_cell.angle_alpha   90.00
_cell.angle_beta   90.00
_cell.angle_gamma   90.00
#
_symmetry.space_group_name_H-M   'P 1'
#
loop_
_entity.id
_entity.type
_entity.pdbx_description
1 polymer ?
#
loop_
_entity_poly.entity_id
_entity_poly.type
_entity_poly.pdbx_seq_one_letter_code
_entity_poly.pdbx_strand_id
1 'polypeptide(L)'
;AGDFRFDEAILMPPHQAADMVWHAGLIGQDAAGKPTGWADIHPHLFHANTDDRVYFVGDLMGMISDQFGHYPKSGHVANYIGRIVAKYIAQRVAGQEVTPLLPDNLCYMMVNTEPQEEISVKFTYELDASGKVIQTQTDMDVRTADLVPEDFAWARSKFSDFLGI
;
A
#
# COMPACT_ATOMS: atom_id res chain seq x y z
N ALA A 1 10.80 21.33 -19.97
CA ALA A 1 11.88 21.35 -18.96
C ALA A 1 13.17 21.76 -19.65
N GLY A 2 14.02 22.54 -18.98
CA GLY A 2 15.33 22.95 -19.50
C GLY A 2 16.46 22.08 -18.99
N ASP A 3 17.69 22.44 -19.35
CA ASP A 3 18.91 21.73 -18.93
C ASP A 3 19.38 22.24 -17.56
N PHE A 4 19.69 21.32 -16.65
CA PHE A 4 20.19 21.62 -15.31
C PHE A 4 21.56 20.96 -15.09
N ARG A 5 22.47 21.66 -14.42
CA ARG A 5 23.75 21.10 -13.94
C ARG A 5 23.63 20.81 -12.45
N PHE A 6 24.17 19.70 -12.02
CA PHE A 6 24.18 19.27 -10.62
C PHE A 6 25.53 18.63 -10.30
N ASP A 7 25.99 18.78 -9.05
CA ASP A 7 27.14 18.04 -8.53
C ASP A 7 26.72 16.60 -8.16
N GLU A 8 25.51 16.44 -7.61
CA GLU A 8 24.88 15.15 -7.28
C GLU A 8 23.37 15.18 -7.60
N ALA A 9 22.80 14.04 -8.02
CA ALA A 9 21.37 13.89 -8.27
C ALA A 9 20.86 12.50 -7.89
N ILE A 10 19.70 12.46 -7.23
CA ILE A 10 18.92 11.24 -6.99
C ILE A 10 17.72 11.27 -7.95
N LEU A 11 17.70 10.33 -8.89
CA LEU A 11 16.62 10.19 -9.87
C LEU A 11 15.69 9.04 -9.47
N MET A 12 14.41 9.36 -9.27
CA MET A 12 13.35 8.38 -9.01
C MET A 12 12.43 8.33 -10.23
N PRO A 13 12.60 7.35 -11.14
CA PRO A 13 11.77 7.27 -12.33
C PRO A 13 10.32 6.89 -11.97
N PRO A 14 9.36 7.09 -12.89
CA PRO A 14 8.02 6.54 -12.71
C PRO A 14 8.06 5.03 -12.47
N HIS A 15 7.27 4.56 -11.50
CA HIS A 15 7.14 3.15 -11.15
C HIS A 15 5.85 2.54 -11.69
N GLN A 16 5.82 1.21 -11.80
CA GLN A 16 4.67 0.40 -12.22
C GLN A 16 4.75 -0.99 -11.59
N ALA A 17 3.67 -1.78 -11.70
CA ALA A 17 3.68 -3.18 -11.34
C ALA A 17 4.74 -3.95 -12.15
N ALA A 18 5.32 -4.99 -11.51
CA ALA A 18 6.37 -5.80 -12.12
C ALA A 18 5.90 -6.52 -13.40
N ASP A 19 6.85 -6.81 -14.30
CA ASP A 19 6.60 -7.42 -15.63
C ASP A 19 5.76 -8.70 -15.58
N MET A 20 5.85 -9.49 -14.51
CA MET A 20 5.02 -10.68 -14.33
C MET A 20 3.52 -10.37 -14.36
N VAL A 21 3.09 -9.22 -13.82
CA VAL A 21 1.67 -8.80 -13.83
C VAL A 21 1.23 -8.46 -15.26
N TRP A 22 2.12 -7.86 -16.04
CA TRP A 22 1.91 -7.58 -17.47
C TRP A 22 1.82 -8.87 -18.28
N HIS A 23 2.76 -9.78 -18.09
CA HIS A 23 2.78 -11.07 -18.78
C HIS A 23 1.58 -11.95 -18.44
N ALA A 24 1.04 -11.83 -17.22
CA ALA A 24 -0.18 -12.49 -16.81
C ALA A 24 -1.47 -11.86 -17.39
N GLY A 25 -1.38 -10.70 -18.07
CA GLY A 25 -2.54 -9.98 -18.57
C GLY A 25 -3.42 -9.40 -17.47
N LEU A 26 -2.84 -9.08 -16.32
CA LEU A 26 -3.54 -8.68 -15.09
C LEU A 26 -3.42 -7.18 -14.79
N ILE A 27 -3.00 -6.37 -15.76
CA ILE A 27 -2.89 -4.92 -15.61
C ILE A 27 -4.25 -4.26 -15.83
N GLY A 28 -4.65 -3.41 -14.89
CA GLY A 28 -5.88 -2.63 -14.99
C GLY A 28 -5.83 -1.64 -16.14
N GLN A 29 -7.00 -1.32 -16.68
CA GLN A 29 -7.17 -0.37 -17.76
C GLN A 29 -8.00 0.83 -17.29
N ASP A 30 -7.71 2.01 -17.83
CA ASP A 30 -8.54 3.19 -17.63
C ASP A 30 -9.81 3.14 -18.51
N ALA A 31 -10.67 4.16 -18.39
CA ALA A 31 -11.91 4.24 -19.16
C ALA A 31 -11.72 4.30 -20.68
N ALA A 32 -10.51 4.62 -21.17
CA ALA A 32 -10.16 4.62 -22.59
C ALA A 32 -9.52 3.29 -23.03
N GLY A 33 -9.42 2.30 -22.13
CA GLY A 33 -8.78 1.01 -22.40
C GLY A 33 -7.25 1.05 -22.35
N LYS A 34 -6.64 2.15 -21.89
CA LYS A 34 -5.19 2.26 -21.77
C LYS A 34 -4.73 1.60 -20.47
N PRO A 35 -3.61 0.86 -20.46
CA PRO A 35 -3.09 0.28 -19.22
C PRO A 35 -2.73 1.35 -18.20
N THR A 36 -3.13 1.12 -16.95
CA THR A 36 -2.86 2.01 -15.80
C THR A 36 -1.44 1.84 -15.26
N GLY A 37 -0.78 0.73 -15.60
CA GLY A 37 0.51 0.34 -15.06
C GLY A 37 0.43 -0.44 -13.74
N TRP A 38 -0.76 -0.67 -13.20
CA TRP A 38 -0.97 -1.37 -11.93
C TRP A 38 -1.97 -2.52 -12.09
N ALA A 39 -2.02 -3.43 -11.12
CA ALA A 39 -2.86 -4.62 -11.21
C ALA A 39 -4.37 -4.31 -11.20
N ASP A 40 -5.17 -5.05 -11.98
CA ASP A 40 -6.63 -4.97 -12.01
C ASP A 40 -7.26 -5.67 -10.81
N ILE A 41 -7.39 -4.93 -9.70
CA ILE A 41 -7.66 -5.48 -8.37
C ILE A 41 -9.09 -5.22 -7.91
N HIS A 42 -9.65 -6.19 -7.17
CA HIS A 42 -10.87 -5.99 -6.40
C HIS A 42 -10.60 -5.11 -5.16
N PRO A 43 -11.27 -3.95 -4.98
CA PRO A 43 -10.88 -2.92 -4.01
C PRO A 43 -10.75 -3.35 -2.54
N HIS A 44 -11.50 -4.37 -2.10
CA HIS A 44 -11.48 -4.85 -0.71
C HIS A 44 -11.32 -6.37 -0.56
N LEU A 45 -11.29 -7.12 -1.68
CA LEU A 45 -11.03 -8.57 -1.67
C LEU A 45 -9.63 -8.91 -2.21
N PHE A 46 -8.96 -7.94 -2.84
CA PHE A 46 -7.57 -7.98 -3.28
C PHE A 46 -7.21 -9.09 -4.28
N HIS A 47 -8.20 -9.78 -4.83
CA HIS A 47 -7.99 -10.67 -5.98
C HIS A 47 -8.08 -9.93 -7.31
N ALA A 48 -7.65 -10.56 -8.39
CA ALA A 48 -7.86 -10.05 -9.73
C ALA A 48 -9.35 -10.01 -10.05
N ASN A 49 -9.82 -8.96 -10.74
CA ASN A 49 -11.21 -8.89 -11.17
C ASN A 49 -11.57 -9.98 -12.20
N THR A 50 -10.58 -10.49 -12.92
CA THR A 50 -10.73 -11.54 -13.95
C THR A 50 -10.56 -12.97 -13.43
N ASP A 51 -9.90 -13.17 -12.28
CA ASP A 51 -9.68 -14.48 -11.66
C ASP A 51 -9.57 -14.34 -10.14
N ASP A 52 -10.61 -14.76 -9.43
CA ASP A 52 -10.71 -14.61 -7.98
C ASP A 52 -9.83 -15.58 -7.17
N ARG A 53 -9.01 -16.40 -7.85
CA ARG A 53 -7.98 -17.26 -7.26
C ARG A 53 -6.60 -16.60 -7.23
N VAL A 54 -6.43 -15.48 -7.93
CA VAL A 54 -5.17 -14.74 -8.03
C VAL A 54 -5.25 -13.50 -7.15
N TYR A 55 -4.35 -13.38 -6.18
CA TYR A 55 -4.32 -12.25 -5.24
C TYR A 55 -3.14 -11.32 -5.48
N PHE A 56 -3.34 -10.05 -5.14
CA PHE A 56 -2.36 -8.98 -5.24
C PHE A 56 -2.03 -8.43 -3.86
N VAL A 57 -0.73 -8.38 -3.54
CA VAL A 57 -0.22 -7.88 -2.26
C VAL A 57 0.96 -6.95 -2.53
N GLY A 58 0.94 -5.77 -1.92
CA GLY A 58 2.04 -4.81 -1.96
C GLY A 58 1.99 -3.85 -3.15
N ASP A 59 3.16 -3.37 -3.57
CA ASP A 59 3.30 -2.19 -4.44
C ASP A 59 2.62 -2.34 -5.81
N LEU A 60 2.37 -3.56 -6.28
CA LEU A 60 1.71 -3.82 -7.56
C LEU A 60 0.21 -3.50 -7.58
N MET A 61 -0.41 -3.32 -6.42
CA MET A 61 -1.85 -3.10 -6.28
C MET A 61 -2.32 -1.85 -7.06
N GLY A 62 -3.45 -1.99 -7.75
CA GLY A 62 -4.09 -0.94 -8.53
C GLY A 62 -4.99 -0.01 -7.72
N MET A 63 -5.93 0.63 -8.42
CA MET A 63 -6.85 1.62 -7.86
C MET A 63 -7.81 0.97 -6.85
N ILE A 64 -8.05 1.64 -5.74
CA ILE A 64 -8.91 1.18 -4.64
C ILE A 64 -10.16 2.05 -4.50
N SER A 65 -10.01 3.36 -4.66
CA SER A 65 -11.11 4.31 -4.50
C SER A 65 -10.89 5.52 -5.38
N ASP A 66 -11.95 6.11 -5.90
CA ASP A 66 -11.88 7.41 -6.59
C ASP A 66 -11.55 8.58 -5.63
N GLN A 67 -11.68 8.37 -4.30
CA GLN A 67 -11.43 9.40 -3.29
C GLN A 67 -9.93 9.63 -3.07
N PHE A 68 -9.15 8.55 -3.02
CA PHE A 68 -7.72 8.61 -2.70
C PHE A 68 -6.83 7.86 -3.70
N GLY A 69 -7.41 7.22 -4.72
CA GLY A 69 -6.68 6.46 -5.72
C GLY A 69 -6.19 5.12 -5.18
N HIS A 70 -4.93 5.09 -4.73
CA HIS A 70 -4.22 3.89 -4.32
C HIS A 70 -3.93 3.91 -2.83
N TYR A 71 -3.87 2.73 -2.20
CA TYR A 71 -3.18 2.66 -0.92
C TYR A 71 -1.73 3.13 -1.08
N PRO A 72 -1.14 3.78 -0.06
CA PRO A 72 0.30 4.04 -0.03
C PRO A 72 1.06 2.73 -0.29
N LYS A 73 2.02 2.79 -1.21
CA LYS A 73 2.90 1.66 -1.54
C LYS A 73 3.98 1.57 -0.47
N SER A 74 3.61 1.04 0.69
CA SER A 74 4.43 0.99 1.91
C SER A 74 4.56 -0.44 2.43
N GLY A 75 5.67 -0.70 3.14
CA GLY A 75 5.86 -1.96 3.86
C GLY A 75 4.75 -2.24 4.88
N HIS A 76 4.16 -1.18 5.45
CA HIS A 76 3.01 -1.28 6.35
C HIS A 76 1.81 -1.91 5.64
N VAL A 77 1.35 -1.30 4.55
CA VAL A 77 0.20 -1.78 3.79
C VAL A 77 0.46 -3.19 3.24
N ALA A 78 1.65 -3.43 2.68
CA ALA A 78 2.01 -4.74 2.14
C ALA A 78 1.92 -5.84 3.22
N ASN A 79 2.41 -5.58 4.43
CA ASN A 79 2.34 -6.52 5.55
C ASN A 79 0.89 -6.84 5.94
N TYR A 80 0.04 -5.82 6.13
CA TYR A 80 -1.35 -6.04 6.54
C TYR A 80 -2.19 -6.68 5.45
N ILE A 81 -2.05 -6.24 4.19
CA ILE A 81 -2.75 -6.86 3.05
C ILE A 81 -2.33 -8.33 2.91
N GLY A 82 -1.04 -8.65 3.09
CA GLY A 82 -0.59 -10.05 3.09
C GLY A 82 -1.30 -10.91 4.14
N ARG A 83 -1.49 -10.38 5.36
CA ARG A 83 -2.24 -11.05 6.43
C ARG A 83 -3.74 -11.17 6.11
N ILE A 84 -4.34 -10.15 5.51
CA ILE A 84 -5.75 -10.16 5.11
C ILE A 84 -5.98 -11.20 4.01
N VAL A 85 -5.16 -11.20 2.96
CA VAL A 85 -5.24 -12.17 1.87
C VAL A 85 -5.05 -13.60 2.39
N ALA A 86 -4.12 -13.82 3.32
CA ALA A 86 -3.95 -15.14 3.95
C ALA A 86 -5.25 -15.60 4.67
N LYS A 87 -5.96 -14.69 5.36
CA LYS A 87 -7.27 -14.99 5.96
C LYS A 87 -8.32 -15.30 4.90
N TYR A 88 -8.39 -14.54 3.83
CA TYR A 88 -9.35 -14.78 2.74
C TYR A 88 -9.14 -16.15 2.10
N ILE A 89 -7.89 -16.52 1.82
CA ILE A 89 -7.54 -17.84 1.29
C ILE A 89 -7.97 -18.94 2.28
N ALA A 90 -7.70 -18.77 3.57
CA ALA A 90 -8.11 -19.73 4.60
C ALA A 90 -9.64 -19.90 4.68
N GLN A 91 -10.40 -18.79 4.64
CA GLN A 91 -11.87 -18.81 4.60
C GLN A 91 -12.37 -19.56 3.36
N ARG A 92 -11.83 -19.26 2.17
CA ARG A 92 -12.21 -19.94 0.92
C ARG A 92 -11.93 -21.44 0.95
N VAL A 93 -10.74 -21.84 1.41
CA VAL A 93 -10.37 -23.26 1.55
C VAL A 93 -11.30 -23.98 2.52
N ALA A 94 -11.76 -23.29 3.57
CA ALA A 94 -12.72 -23.82 4.54
C ALA A 94 -14.19 -23.78 4.08
N GLY A 95 -14.48 -23.28 2.87
CA GLY A 95 -15.85 -23.08 2.38
C GLY A 95 -16.64 -22.03 3.16
N GLN A 96 -15.95 -21.11 3.85
CA GLN A 96 -16.55 -20.02 4.59
C GLN A 96 -16.73 -18.79 3.71
N GLU A 97 -17.70 -17.95 4.08
CA GLU A 97 -17.84 -16.63 3.47
C GLU A 97 -16.60 -15.77 3.75
N VAL A 98 -16.11 -15.09 2.72
CA VAL A 98 -14.99 -14.15 2.84
C VAL A 98 -15.53 -12.83 3.33
N THR A 99 -15.18 -12.46 4.56
CA THR A 99 -15.56 -11.17 5.15
C THR A 99 -14.52 -10.11 4.82
N PRO A 100 -14.88 -9.01 4.12
CA PRO A 100 -13.94 -7.94 3.81
C PRO A 100 -13.28 -7.34 5.06
N LEU A 101 -11.97 -7.13 4.97
CA LEU A 101 -11.11 -6.45 5.93
C LEU A 101 -10.30 -5.39 5.18
N LEU A 102 -10.03 -4.27 5.84
CA LEU A 102 -9.21 -3.18 5.31
C LEU A 102 -7.91 -3.07 6.11
N PRO A 103 -6.79 -2.69 5.48
CA PRO A 103 -5.55 -2.39 6.20
C PRO A 103 -5.69 -1.05 6.92
N ASP A 104 -4.66 -0.68 7.68
CA ASP A 104 -4.31 0.71 7.95
C ASP A 104 -2.93 1.01 7.35
N ASN A 105 -2.50 2.27 7.44
CA ASN A 105 -1.15 2.66 7.10
C ASN A 105 -0.59 3.61 8.15
N LEU A 106 0.68 3.42 8.46
CA LEU A 106 1.50 4.37 9.21
C LEU A 106 2.86 4.45 8.52
N CYS A 107 3.28 5.67 8.19
CA CYS A 107 4.61 5.97 7.69
C CYS A 107 5.26 7.01 8.61
N TYR A 108 6.42 6.66 9.17
CA TYR A 108 7.32 7.59 9.82
C TYR A 108 8.32 8.14 8.80
N MET A 109 8.74 9.39 8.98
CA MET A 109 9.73 10.04 8.13
C MET A 109 10.72 10.80 9.00
N MET A 110 11.96 10.32 9.04
CA MET A 110 13.07 11.06 9.64
C MET A 110 13.41 12.27 8.76
N VAL A 111 13.16 13.46 9.29
CA VAL A 111 13.34 14.74 8.58
C VAL A 111 14.58 15.50 9.05
N ASN A 112 15.18 15.08 10.16
CA ASN A 112 16.47 15.57 10.62
C ASN A 112 17.26 14.44 11.28
N THR A 113 18.59 14.45 11.14
CA THR A 113 19.48 13.46 11.75
C THR A 113 20.13 13.96 13.03
N GLU A 114 20.31 15.28 13.18
CA GLU A 114 20.87 15.91 14.39
C GLU A 114 20.22 17.30 14.66
N PRO A 115 19.40 17.45 15.73
CA PRO A 115 18.82 16.35 16.51
C PRO A 115 17.97 15.44 15.62
N GLN A 116 17.79 14.17 16.01
CA GLN A 116 16.86 13.29 15.31
C GLN A 116 15.44 13.80 15.51
N GLU A 117 14.75 14.06 14.41
CA GLU A 117 13.38 14.54 14.41
C GLU A 117 12.60 13.86 13.29
N GLU A 118 11.36 13.50 13.58
CA GLU A 118 10.48 12.86 12.61
C GLU A 118 9.12 13.54 12.55
N ILE A 119 8.41 13.23 11.47
CA ILE A 119 6.98 13.45 11.28
C ILE A 119 6.34 12.10 10.92
N SER A 120 5.02 11.99 11.01
CA SER A 120 4.32 10.77 10.57
C SER A 120 3.00 11.07 9.89
N VAL A 121 2.57 10.14 9.04
CA VAL A 121 1.23 10.14 8.45
C VAL A 121 0.56 8.81 8.71
N LYS A 122 -0.70 8.88 9.14
CA LYS A 122 -1.57 7.73 9.35
C LYS A 122 -2.76 7.79 8.42
N PHE A 123 -3.13 6.63 7.86
CA PHE A 123 -4.39 6.46 7.16
C PHE A 123 -5.21 5.34 7.80
N THR A 124 -6.49 5.61 8.03
CA THR A 124 -7.49 4.61 8.41
C THR A 124 -8.55 4.52 7.32
N TYR A 125 -9.15 3.35 7.19
CA TYR A 125 -10.09 3.08 6.11
C TYR A 125 -11.37 2.43 6.63
N GLU A 126 -12.49 2.79 6.01
CA GLU A 126 -13.80 2.19 6.28
C GLU A 126 -14.57 1.97 4.97
N LEU A 127 -15.59 1.10 5.01
CA LEU A 127 -16.53 0.94 3.91
C LEU A 127 -17.73 1.86 4.14
N ASP A 128 -18.09 2.66 3.14
CA ASP A 128 -19.35 3.40 3.17
C ASP A 128 -20.55 2.48 2.85
N ALA A 129 -21.76 3.04 2.88
CA ALA A 129 -23.00 2.32 2.59
C ALA A 129 -23.07 1.72 1.17
N SER A 130 -22.23 2.18 0.24
CA SER A 130 -22.12 1.65 -1.13
C SER A 130 -21.06 0.55 -1.26
N GLY A 131 -20.29 0.27 -0.20
CA GLY A 131 -19.16 -0.66 -0.22
C GLY A 131 -17.87 -0.03 -0.77
N LYS A 132 -17.82 1.30 -0.92
CA LYS A 132 -16.63 2.04 -1.34
C LYS A 132 -15.70 2.24 -0.15
N VAL A 133 -14.40 2.11 -0.39
CA VAL A 133 -13.37 2.37 0.61
C VAL A 133 -13.18 3.88 0.76
N ILE A 134 -13.37 4.39 1.97
CA ILE A 134 -13.15 5.77 2.37
C ILE A 134 -11.90 5.87 3.24
N GLN A 135 -11.02 6.82 2.93
CA GLN A 135 -9.80 7.11 3.67
C GLN A 135 -10.01 8.31 4.60
N THR A 136 -9.53 8.19 5.82
CA THR A 136 -9.27 9.29 6.74
C THR A 136 -7.76 9.40 6.95
N GLN A 137 -7.21 10.59 6.68
CA GLN A 137 -5.80 10.91 6.87
C GLN A 137 -5.59 11.67 8.19
N THR A 138 -4.51 11.35 8.89
CA THR A 138 -4.06 12.08 10.08
C THR A 138 -2.57 12.35 9.94
N ASP A 139 -2.22 13.63 9.85
CA ASP A 139 -0.85 14.09 9.71
C ASP A 139 -0.31 14.59 11.05
N MET A 140 0.88 14.12 11.41
CA MET A 140 1.70 14.70 12.48
C MET A 140 2.86 15.45 11.83
N ASP A 141 2.58 16.66 11.38
CA ASP A 141 3.57 17.53 10.69
C ASP A 141 4.43 18.33 11.67
N VAL A 142 4.38 18.01 12.97
CA VAL A 142 5.24 18.61 13.99
C VAL A 142 6.48 17.75 14.14
N ARG A 143 7.62 18.32 13.75
CA ARG A 143 8.93 17.69 13.93
C ARG A 143 9.19 17.44 15.41
N THR A 144 9.45 16.19 15.78
CA THR A 144 9.72 15.83 17.17
C THR A 144 10.66 14.64 17.26
N ALA A 145 11.47 14.61 18.31
CA ALA A 145 12.29 13.45 18.68
C ALA A 145 11.45 12.32 19.28
N ASP A 146 10.21 12.59 19.71
CA ASP A 146 9.35 11.60 20.38
C ASP A 146 8.92 10.47 19.45
N LEU A 147 8.80 10.73 18.14
CA LEU A 147 8.43 9.73 17.15
C LEU A 147 9.59 8.78 16.79
N VAL A 148 10.84 9.19 17.01
CA VAL A 148 12.03 8.37 16.71
C VAL A 148 11.98 6.99 17.39
N PRO A 149 11.80 6.88 18.72
CA PRO A 149 11.69 5.57 19.36
C PRO A 149 10.47 4.77 18.88
N GLU A 150 9.39 5.45 18.47
CA GLU A 150 8.20 4.79 17.93
C GLU A 150 8.45 4.20 16.53
N ASP A 151 9.11 4.92 15.62
CA ASP A 151 9.49 4.41 14.30
C ASP A 151 10.37 3.17 14.44
N PHE A 152 11.42 3.24 15.25
CA PHE A 152 12.28 2.09 15.46
C PHE A 152 11.54 0.90 16.11
N ALA A 153 10.57 1.16 16.99
CA ALA A 153 9.73 0.11 17.56
C ALA A 153 8.79 -0.50 16.52
N TRP A 154 8.17 0.34 15.69
CA TRP A 154 7.34 -0.07 14.56
C TRP A 154 8.14 -0.92 13.57
N ALA A 155 9.32 -0.46 13.14
CA ALA A 155 10.17 -1.17 12.21
C ALA A 155 10.57 -2.56 12.74
N ARG A 156 11.01 -2.64 14.01
CA ARG A 156 11.31 -3.92 14.67
C ARG A 156 10.10 -4.86 14.69
N SER A 157 8.93 -4.34 15.06
CA SER A 157 7.69 -5.14 15.06
C SER A 157 7.35 -5.65 13.67
N LYS A 158 7.47 -4.83 12.63
CA LYS A 158 7.18 -5.25 11.25
C LYS A 158 8.17 -6.29 10.76
N PHE A 159 9.47 -6.09 10.97
CA PHE A 159 10.46 -7.11 10.61
C PHE A 159 10.21 -8.43 11.34
N SER A 160 9.85 -8.40 12.62
CA SER A 160 9.50 -9.61 13.37
C SER A 160 8.28 -10.31 12.78
N ASP A 161 7.24 -9.55 12.43
CA ASP A 161 5.98 -10.10 11.89
C ASP A 161 6.18 -10.91 10.60
N PHE A 162 7.07 -10.50 9.68
CA PHE A 162 7.21 -11.16 8.37
C PHE A 162 8.51 -11.95 8.18
N LEU A 163 9.58 -11.67 8.95
CA LEU A 163 10.82 -12.46 8.91
C LEU A 163 10.86 -13.53 10.01
N GLY A 164 10.01 -13.44 11.04
CA GLY A 164 10.01 -14.39 12.16
C GLY A 164 11.26 -14.30 13.04
N ILE A 165 11.90 -13.13 13.09
CA ILE A 165 13.12 -12.85 13.86
C ILE A 165 12.86 -11.90 15.04
#